data_AF-A0A966Y5H9-F1
#
_entry.id   AF-A0A966Y5H9-F1
#
_cell.length_a   1.000
_cell.length_b   1.000
_cell.length_c   1.000
_cell.angle_alpha   90.00
_cell.angle_beta   90.00
_cell.angle_gamma   90.00
#
_symmetry.space_group_name_H-M   'P 1'
#
loop_
_entity.id
_entity.type
_entity.pdbx_description
1 polymer ?
#
loop_
_entity_poly.entity_id
_entity_poly.type
_entity_poly.pdbx_seq_one_letter_code
_entity_poly.pdbx_strand_id
1 'polypeptide(L)'
;MTAQPGSTRALSPDAGSGPAPATRIESSARSLLAVRQLRLTDFRNYRHLRLDCGLEPVVLVGGNGAGKTNLLEALSFLAPGRGLRRARLDEVGNATDR
;
A
#
# COMPACT_ATOMS: atom_id res chain seq x y z
N MET A 1 -33.43 -78.20 17.72
CA MET A 1 -33.16 -77.37 16.53
C MET A 1 -33.47 -75.93 16.94
N THR A 2 -32.53 -75.00 17.03
CA THR A 2 -31.48 -74.66 16.07
C THR A 2 -30.30 -73.96 16.76
N ALA A 3 -29.10 -74.15 16.19
CA ALA A 3 -27.78 -73.77 16.69
C ALA A 3 -27.43 -72.27 16.53
N GLN A 4 -26.48 -71.80 17.36
CA GLN A 4 -25.57 -70.67 17.10
C GLN A 4 -24.18 -71.22 16.69
N PRO A 5 -23.16 -70.42 16.31
CA PRO A 5 -23.09 -69.18 15.52
C PRO A 5 -22.03 -69.29 14.37
N GLY A 6 -21.88 -68.27 13.52
CA GLY A 6 -20.85 -68.24 12.47
C GLY A 6 -20.40 -66.82 12.10
N SER A 7 -19.14 -66.52 12.42
CA SER A 7 -18.44 -65.26 12.18
C SER A 7 -18.09 -65.07 10.70
N THR A 8 -18.18 -63.84 10.16
CA THR A 8 -17.29 -63.39 9.08
C THR A 8 -16.95 -61.92 9.26
N ARG A 9 -15.66 -61.65 9.13
CA ARG A 9 -14.90 -60.44 9.50
C ARG A 9 -14.92 -59.38 8.40
N ALA A 10 -14.74 -58.15 8.88
CA ALA A 10 -14.00 -57.03 8.30
C ALA A 10 -14.52 -56.37 7.01
N LEU A 11 -14.77 -55.07 7.11
CA LEU A 11 -14.20 -54.01 6.27
C LEU A 11 -14.46 -52.65 6.97
N SER A 12 -13.46 -52.16 7.71
CA SER A 12 -13.10 -50.73 7.64
C SER A 12 -12.15 -50.59 6.44
N PRO A 13 -11.94 -49.43 5.79
CA PRO A 13 -12.34 -48.07 6.16
C PRO A 13 -13.01 -47.29 5.01
N ASP A 14 -13.72 -46.21 5.31
CA ASP A 14 -13.45 -44.99 4.54
C ASP A 14 -13.63 -43.79 5.46
N ALA A 15 -12.50 -43.35 5.99
CA ALA A 15 -12.34 -42.00 6.47
C ALA A 15 -12.45 -41.10 5.22
N GLY A 16 -13.69 -40.88 4.79
CA GLY A 16 -14.04 -39.91 3.78
C GLY A 16 -13.57 -38.56 4.26
N SER A 17 -12.38 -38.22 3.79
CA SER A 17 -11.77 -36.91 3.67
C SER A 17 -12.84 -35.86 3.36
N GLY A 18 -13.48 -35.35 4.40
CA GLY A 18 -14.15 -34.06 4.33
C GLY A 18 -13.09 -33.04 3.94
N PRO A 19 -13.38 -32.10 3.03
CA PRO A 19 -12.38 -31.12 2.63
C PRO A 19 -11.84 -30.44 3.90
N ALA A 20 -10.52 -30.50 4.06
CA ALA A 20 -9.80 -29.75 5.08
C ALA A 20 -10.35 -28.31 5.08
N PRO A 21 -10.50 -27.66 6.25
CA PRO A 21 -11.00 -26.30 6.29
C PRO A 21 -10.13 -25.47 5.36
N ALA A 22 -10.75 -24.92 4.31
CA ALA A 22 -10.09 -24.04 3.37
C ALA A 22 -9.39 -22.99 4.21
N THR A 23 -8.06 -23.04 4.26
CA THR A 23 -7.23 -22.14 5.02
C THR A 23 -7.68 -20.75 4.66
N ARG A 24 -8.40 -20.09 5.58
CA ARG A 24 -8.76 -18.68 5.43
C ARG A 24 -7.42 -17.99 5.33
N ILE A 25 -7.04 -17.63 4.11
CA ILE A 25 -5.93 -16.72 3.91
C ILE A 25 -6.44 -15.43 4.53
N GLU A 26 -6.11 -15.23 5.81
CA GLU A 26 -6.20 -13.93 6.42
C GLU A 26 -5.42 -13.03 5.48
N SER A 27 -6.16 -12.18 4.78
CA SER A 27 -5.60 -11.07 4.04
C SER A 27 -4.83 -10.29 5.08
N SER A 28 -3.52 -10.59 5.20
CA SER A 28 -2.57 -9.65 5.77
C SER A 28 -2.77 -8.42 4.93
N ALA A 29 -3.54 -7.47 5.48
CA ALA A 29 -3.83 -6.21 4.82
C ALA A 29 -2.46 -5.67 4.48
N ARG A 30 -2.11 -5.67 3.19
CA ARG A 30 -0.82 -5.15 2.75
C ARG A 30 -0.77 -3.75 3.30
N SER A 31 0.18 -3.48 4.20
CA SER A 31 0.43 -2.12 4.63
C SER A 31 0.99 -1.40 3.40
N LEU A 32 0.10 -0.77 2.64
CA LEU A 32 0.49 0.00 1.48
C LEU A 32 1.13 1.28 1.99
N LEU A 33 2.36 1.54 1.53
CA LEU A 33 3.04 2.78 1.82
C LEU A 33 2.22 3.94 1.22
N ALA A 34 1.78 4.87 2.05
CA ALA A 34 1.00 6.02 1.63
C ALA A 34 1.46 7.28 2.34
N VAL A 35 1.50 8.40 1.61
CA VAL A 35 1.70 9.73 2.20
C VAL A 35 0.35 10.23 2.67
N ARG A 36 0.15 10.35 3.99
CA ARG A 36 -1.10 10.85 4.58
C ARG A 36 -1.18 12.37 4.63
N GLN A 37 -0.03 13.03 4.64
CA GLN A 37 0.05 14.48 4.68
C GLN A 37 1.38 14.94 4.08
N LEU A 38 1.31 15.94 3.21
CA LEU A 38 2.48 16.64 2.66
C LEU A 38 2.43 18.11 3.07
N ARG A 39 3.50 18.58 3.72
CA ARG A 39 3.68 20.00 4.08
C ARG A 39 4.90 20.54 3.38
N LEU A 40 4.75 21.66 2.69
CA LEU A 40 5.83 22.37 2.01
C LEU A 40 5.94 23.78 2.58
N THR A 41 7.17 24.20 2.84
CA THR A 41 7.52 25.57 3.24
C THR A 41 8.67 26.02 2.34
N ASP A 42 8.49 27.17 1.68
CA ASP A 42 9.47 27.79 0.79
C ASP A 42 10.09 26.82 -0.23
N PHE A 43 9.24 26.02 -0.86
CA PHE A 43 9.62 24.99 -1.82
C PHE A 43 9.13 25.34 -3.23
N ARG A 44 10.06 25.54 -4.17
CA ARG A 44 9.79 25.95 -5.56
C ARG A 44 8.85 27.16 -5.62
N ASN A 45 7.64 26.99 -6.15
CA ASN A 45 6.63 28.03 -6.26
C ASN A 45 5.61 28.00 -5.10
N TYR A 46 5.77 27.13 -4.11
CA TYR A 46 4.93 27.10 -2.90
C TYR A 46 5.64 27.83 -1.77
N ARG A 47 5.05 28.94 -1.30
CA ARG A 47 5.46 29.57 -0.04
C ARG A 47 5.04 28.71 1.15
N HIS A 48 3.76 28.34 1.18
CA HIS A 48 3.22 27.36 2.12
C HIS A 48 2.21 26.46 1.41
N LEU A 49 2.28 25.16 1.67
CA LEU A 49 1.26 24.20 1.25
C LEU A 49 1.06 23.15 2.34
N ARG A 50 -0.20 22.82 2.63
CA ARG A 50 -0.58 21.64 3.39
C ARG A 50 -1.59 20.85 2.56
N LEU A 51 -1.28 19.59 2.31
CA LEU A 51 -2.13 18.66 1.58
C LEU A 51 -2.36 17.43 2.46
N ASP A 52 -3.60 17.21 2.89
CA ASP A 52 -4.01 16.01 3.61
C ASP A 52 -4.54 14.99 2.58
N CYS A 53 -4.05 13.75 2.63
CA CYS A 53 -4.35 12.69 1.66
C CYS A 53 -5.15 11.55 2.31
N GLY A 54 -6.20 11.11 1.61
CA GLY A 54 -6.91 9.88 1.91
C GLY A 54 -6.18 8.64 1.39
N LEU A 55 -6.88 7.50 1.37
CA LEU A 55 -6.36 6.24 0.82
C LEU A 55 -6.62 6.12 -0.69
N GLU A 56 -7.37 7.05 -1.24
CA GLU A 56 -7.79 7.10 -2.63
C GLU A 56 -6.69 7.67 -3.54
N PRO A 57 -6.67 7.30 -4.84
CA PRO A 57 -5.79 7.94 -5.81
C PRO A 57 -6.00 9.45 -5.88
N VAL A 58 -4.90 10.21 -5.87
CA VAL A 58 -4.91 11.67 -5.98
C VAL A 58 -4.54 12.09 -7.39
N VAL A 59 -5.37 12.93 -8.02
CA VAL A 59 -5.11 13.51 -9.35
C VAL A 59 -4.81 14.99 -9.21
N LEU A 60 -3.63 15.41 -9.68
CA LEU A 60 -3.23 16.83 -9.69
C LEU A 60 -3.66 17.48 -11.02
N VAL A 61 -4.48 18.52 -10.95
CA VAL A 61 -4.99 19.26 -12.13
C VAL A 61 -4.58 20.73 -12.07
N GLY A 62 -4.54 21.39 -13.23
CA GLY A 62 -4.21 22.81 -13.36
C GLY A 62 -3.34 23.10 -14.58
N GLY A 63 -3.16 24.38 -14.90
CA GLY A 63 -2.35 24.83 -16.05
C GLY A 63 -0.85 24.48 -15.94
N ASN A 64 -0.11 24.72 -17.03
CA ASN A 64 1.35 24.67 -17.00
C ASN A 64 1.90 25.71 -16.02
N GLY A 65 2.93 25.36 -15.26
CA GLY A 65 3.47 26.23 -14.21
C GLY A 65 2.71 26.24 -12.88
N ALA A 66 1.55 25.57 -12.77
CA ALA A 66 0.77 25.52 -11.52
C ALA A 66 1.44 24.76 -10.35
N GLY A 67 2.59 24.09 -10.57
CA GLY A 67 3.33 23.40 -9.50
C GLY A 67 3.03 21.91 -9.32
N LYS A 68 2.34 21.26 -10.27
CA LYS A 68 2.03 19.82 -10.23
C LYS A 68 3.31 18.95 -10.15
N THR A 69 4.30 19.23 -11.00
CA THR A 69 5.58 18.52 -11.00
C THR A 69 6.40 18.82 -9.74
N ASN A 70 6.28 20.02 -9.18
CA ASN A 70 6.96 20.40 -7.95
C ASN A 70 6.44 19.57 -6.76
N LEU A 71 5.13 19.30 -6.70
CA LEU A 71 4.55 18.38 -5.73
C LEU A 71 5.13 16.96 -5.82
N LEU A 72 5.27 16.41 -7.04
CA LEU A 72 5.90 15.10 -7.24
C LEU A 72 7.38 15.09 -6.87
N GLU A 73 8.10 16.19 -7.14
CA GLU A 73 9.48 16.37 -6.73
C GLU A 73 9.60 16.38 -5.20
N ALA A 74 8.72 17.09 -4.49
CA ALA A 74 8.70 17.07 -3.03
C ALA A 74 8.47 15.66 -2.46
N LEU A 75 7.54 14.90 -3.03
CA LEU A 75 7.30 13.51 -2.62
C LEU A 75 8.54 12.62 -2.80
N SER A 76 9.32 12.84 -3.85
CA SER A 76 10.53 12.04 -4.08
C SER A 76 11.63 12.24 -3.05
N PHE A 77 11.64 13.36 -2.32
CA PHE A 77 12.56 13.56 -1.19
C PHE A 77 12.20 12.72 0.04
N LEU A 78 10.98 12.17 0.11
CA LEU A 78 10.57 11.27 1.19
C LEU A 78 11.11 9.83 0.99
N ALA A 79 11.55 9.49 -0.22
CA ALA A 79 12.22 8.23 -0.51
C ALA A 79 13.75 8.40 -0.33
N PRO A 80 14.47 7.36 0.13
CA PRO A 80 15.93 7.43 0.24
C PRO A 80 16.57 7.66 -1.14
N GLY A 81 17.34 8.74 -1.30
CA GLY A 81 18.01 9.10 -2.55
C GLY A 81 18.07 10.60 -2.81
N ARG A 82 18.29 10.99 -4.07
CA ARG A 82 18.12 12.38 -4.53
C ARG A 82 16.76 12.49 -5.19
N GLY A 83 16.08 13.64 -5.05
CA GLY A 83 14.73 13.84 -5.60
C GLY A 83 14.66 13.63 -7.12
N LEU A 84 13.47 13.73 -7.74
CA LEU A 84 13.22 13.36 -9.16
C LEU A 84 14.21 13.96 -10.17
N ARG A 85 14.83 15.11 -9.86
CA ARG A 85 15.81 15.79 -10.72
C ARG A 85 17.27 15.62 -10.26
N ARG A 86 17.52 14.71 -9.33
CA ARG A 86 18.76 14.58 -8.54
C ARG A 86 19.11 15.85 -7.74
N ALA A 87 18.17 16.78 -7.60
CA ALA A 87 18.36 18.00 -6.84
C ALA A 87 18.50 17.69 -5.35
N ARG A 88 19.35 18.46 -4.67
CA ARG A 88 19.43 18.44 -3.20
C ARG A 88 18.39 19.39 -2.59
N LEU A 89 18.04 19.19 -1.32
CA LEU A 89 16.99 19.97 -0.65
C LEU A 89 17.31 21.48 -0.60
N ASP A 90 18.58 21.83 -0.52
CA ASP A 90 19.12 23.19 -0.55
C ASP A 90 18.96 23.89 -1.92
N GLU A 91 18.74 23.15 -3.01
CA GLU A 91 18.60 23.68 -4.37
C GLU A 91 17.13 23.97 -4.75
N VAL A 92 16.19 23.66 -3.86
CA VAL A 92 14.75 23.64 -4.16
C VAL A 92 13.98 24.84 -3.59
N GLY A 93 14.68 25.80 -2.99
CA GLY A 93 14.11 26.97 -2.33
C GLY A 93 13.23 27.85 -3.24
N ASN A 94 12.22 28.48 -2.65
CA ASN A 94 11.40 29.48 -3.33
C ASN A 94 12.19 30.78 -3.54
N ALA A 95 12.31 31.20 -4.79
CA ALA A 95 13.10 32.37 -5.19
C ALA A 95 12.40 33.72 -4.93
N THR A 96 11.17 33.72 -4.39
CA THR A 96 10.34 34.93 -4.24
C THR A 96 10.71 35.77 -3.00
N ASP A 97 11.67 35.33 -2.19
CA ASP A 97 12.10 36.02 -0.95
C ASP A 97 13.55 36.55 -1.03
N ARG A 98 13.95 37.09 -2.19
CA ARG A 98 15.20 37.85 -2.37
C ARG A 98 14.93 39.26 -2.87
#